data_AF-A0A961APL7-F1
#
_entry.id   AF-A0A961APL7-F1
#
_cell.length_a   1.000
_cell.length_b   1.000
_cell.length_c   1.000
_cell.angle_alpha   90.00
_cell.angle_beta   90.00
_cell.angle_gamma   90.00
#
_symmetry.space_group_name_H-M   'P 1'
#
loop_
_entity.id
_entity.type
_entity.pdbx_description
1 polymer ?
#
loop_
_entity_poly.entity_id
_entity_poly.type
_entity_poly.pdbx_seq_one_letter_code
_entity_poly.pdbx_strand_id
1 'polypeptide(L)'
;MEALFGFLTILSFAALIGFRHSFFMVPLIVFLSIWVEDFFPLSHFPMYSDPNESENYFYVATMDDKGEPEALPVRKMTSITAPKVKKMYKSWAREYADERDKSDRDLTKEERAEVGRNLLAFLRSQAEQRHEVLPDNLALVEVWIVYDDDEGFSETPEVVAVLPAGDKVSS
;
A
#
# COMPACT_ATOMS: atom_id res chain seq x y z
N MET A 1 12.42 20.15 -54.11
CA MET A 1 12.48 18.85 -54.80
C MET A 1 13.70 18.01 -54.41
N GLU A 2 14.71 18.52 -53.70
CA GLU A 2 15.86 17.71 -53.28
C GLU A 2 15.65 16.90 -51.99
N ALA A 3 14.78 17.36 -51.08
CA ALA A 3 14.46 16.63 -49.84
C ALA A 3 13.70 15.31 -50.07
N LEU A 4 13.00 15.17 -51.20
CA LEU A 4 12.23 13.97 -51.54
C LEU A 4 13.12 12.84 -52.07
N PHE A 5 14.25 13.18 -52.71
CA PHE A 5 15.22 12.23 -53.23
C PHE A 5 16.12 11.63 -52.13
N GLY A 6 16.40 12.39 -51.06
CA GLY A 6 17.12 11.89 -49.88
C GLY A 6 16.32 10.86 -49.07
N PHE A 7 15.00 11.00 -49.01
CA PHE A 7 14.15 10.09 -48.23
C PHE A 7 13.99 8.71 -48.89
N LEU A 8 13.88 8.68 -50.22
CA LEU A 8 13.75 7.45 -51.02
C LEU A 8 15.04 6.60 -51.05
N THR A 9 16.20 7.24 -50.95
CA THR A 9 17.51 6.56 -50.92
C THR A 9 17.78 5.91 -49.56
N ILE A 10 17.39 6.55 -48.45
CA ILE A 10 17.50 5.97 -47.10
C ILE A 10 16.54 4.78 -46.92
N LEU A 11 15.31 4.87 -47.44
CA LEU A 11 14.35 3.76 -47.39
C LEU A 11 14.82 2.53 -48.18
N SER A 12 15.48 2.74 -49.32
CA SER A 12 16.03 1.65 -50.14
C SER A 12 17.23 0.95 -49.47
N PHE A 13 18.04 1.68 -48.71
CA PHE A 13 19.17 1.10 -47.97
C PHE A 13 18.71 0.35 -46.70
N ALA A 14 17.68 0.86 -46.01
CA ALA A 14 17.07 0.18 -44.87
C ALA A 14 16.34 -1.12 -45.29
N ALA A 15 15.71 -1.13 -46.46
CA ALA A 15 15.06 -2.32 -47.01
C ALA A 15 16.06 -3.42 -47.40
N LEU A 16 17.29 -3.06 -47.80
CA LEU A 16 18.33 -4.03 -48.18
C LEU A 16 19.06 -4.66 -46.98
N ILE A 17 19.09 -3.98 -45.82
CA ILE A 17 19.82 -4.44 -44.62
C ILE A 17 18.86 -4.96 -43.52
N GLY A 18 17.57 -4.59 -43.56
CA GLY A 18 16.68 -4.63 -42.41
C GLY A 18 15.77 -5.86 -42.24
N PHE A 19 15.93 -6.95 -43.00
CA PHE A 19 15.09 -8.15 -42.80
C PHE A 19 15.80 -9.36 -42.17
N ARG A 20 17.10 -9.27 -41.87
CA ARG A 20 17.87 -10.42 -41.32
C ARG A 20 18.40 -10.26 -39.90
N HIS A 21 18.32 -9.07 -39.29
CA HIS A 21 18.82 -8.86 -37.93
C HIS A 21 17.79 -8.13 -37.05
N SER A 22 17.24 -8.86 -36.06
CA SER A 22 16.29 -8.37 -35.05
C SER A 22 16.76 -7.15 -34.26
N PHE A 23 18.07 -6.87 -34.28
CA PHE A 23 18.65 -5.78 -33.51
C PHE A 23 18.33 -4.39 -34.07
N PHE A 24 18.04 -4.26 -35.37
CA PHE A 24 17.71 -2.97 -35.99
C PHE A 24 16.24 -2.57 -35.82
N MET A 25 15.37 -3.53 -35.49
CA MET A 25 13.94 -3.29 -35.23
C MET A 25 13.73 -2.53 -33.91
N VAL A 26 14.55 -2.79 -32.90
CA VAL A 26 14.43 -2.17 -31.56
C VAL A 26 14.63 -0.65 -31.61
N PRO A 27 15.73 -0.09 -32.16
CA PRO A 27 15.89 1.36 -32.23
C PRO A 27 14.86 2.00 -33.16
N LEU A 28 14.41 1.32 -34.21
CA LEU A 28 13.34 1.81 -35.08
C LEU A 28 12.00 1.93 -34.33
N ILE A 29 11.63 0.93 -33.53
CA ILE A 29 10.44 0.95 -32.68
C ILE A 29 10.56 2.06 -31.63
N VAL A 30 11.72 2.19 -30.96
CA VAL A 30 11.95 3.25 -29.96
C VAL A 30 11.82 4.63 -30.60
N PHE A 31 12.40 4.83 -31.79
CA PHE A 31 12.32 6.10 -32.50
C PHE A 31 10.89 6.41 -32.96
N LEU A 32 10.15 5.40 -33.42
CA LEU A 32 8.72 5.52 -33.72
C LEU A 32 7.90 5.85 -32.47
N SER A 33 8.18 5.22 -31.32
CA SER A 33 7.50 5.51 -30.05
C SER A 33 7.78 6.92 -29.53
N ILE A 34 8.99 7.44 -29.74
CA ILE A 34 9.34 8.82 -29.37
C ILE A 34 8.72 9.82 -30.35
N TRP A 35 8.74 9.52 -31.66
CA TRP A 35 8.22 10.43 -32.69
C TRP A 35 6.69 10.51 -32.69
N VAL A 36 6.02 9.43 -32.31
CA VAL A 36 4.57 9.36 -32.09
C VAL A 36 4.25 9.80 -30.66
N GLU A 37 4.81 10.92 -30.20
CA GLU A 37 4.58 11.53 -28.88
C GLU A 37 3.11 11.32 -28.44
N ASP A 38 2.85 10.33 -27.58
CA ASP A 38 1.53 9.95 -27.02
C ASP A 38 0.62 8.94 -27.74
N PHE A 39 1.13 7.90 -28.43
CA PHE A 39 0.27 6.75 -28.80
C PHE A 39 0.85 5.35 -28.52
N PHE A 40 1.15 5.08 -27.24
CA PHE A 40 1.18 3.72 -26.69
C PHE A 40 0.26 3.65 -25.46
N PRO A 41 -0.88 2.93 -25.53
CA PRO A 41 -2.01 3.24 -26.41
C PRO A 41 -3.34 3.24 -25.61
N LEU A 42 -4.41 3.95 -26.05
CA LEU A 42 -5.80 3.59 -25.71
C LEU A 42 -6.15 3.31 -24.22
N SER A 43 -5.44 3.94 -23.26
CA SER A 43 -5.75 3.89 -21.84
C SER A 43 -5.75 5.31 -21.28
N HIS A 44 -6.79 6.06 -21.65
CA HIS A 44 -7.39 7.03 -20.73
C HIS A 44 -8.19 6.31 -19.63
N PHE A 45 -7.90 5.03 -19.35
CA PHE A 45 -8.29 4.46 -18.08
C PHE A 45 -7.29 4.96 -17.05
N PRO A 46 -7.74 5.61 -15.95
CA PRO A 46 -6.90 5.65 -14.78
C PRO A 46 -6.44 4.20 -14.53
N MET A 47 -5.13 3.99 -14.45
CA MET A 47 -4.56 2.67 -14.15
C MET A 47 -5.06 2.14 -12.78
N TYR A 48 -5.74 3.00 -12.01
CA TYR A 48 -6.68 2.69 -10.94
C TYR A 48 -8.10 2.68 -11.51
N SER A 49 -8.61 1.52 -11.93
CA SER A 49 -9.96 1.41 -12.49
C SER A 49 -11.08 1.72 -11.49
N ASP A 50 -10.72 1.86 -10.20
CA ASP A 50 -11.54 2.38 -9.12
C ASP A 50 -10.56 2.99 -8.10
N PRO A 51 -10.27 4.31 -8.10
CA PRO A 51 -9.80 4.93 -6.89
C PRO A 51 -10.90 4.73 -5.86
N ASN A 52 -10.70 3.80 -4.93
CA ASN A 52 -11.66 3.55 -3.87
C ASN A 52 -11.85 4.87 -3.12
N GLU A 53 -13.06 5.42 -3.15
CA GLU A 53 -13.41 6.72 -2.53
C GLU A 53 -13.04 6.75 -1.03
N SER A 54 -12.91 5.56 -0.44
CA SER A 54 -12.37 5.37 0.89
C SER A 54 -11.25 4.32 0.92
N GLU A 55 -10.10 4.66 1.47
CA GLU A 55 -9.02 3.72 1.75
C GLU A 55 -8.55 3.90 3.18
N ASN A 56 -8.15 2.80 3.84
CA ASN A 56 -7.69 2.88 5.21
C ASN A 56 -6.20 2.54 5.34
N TYR A 57 -5.53 3.10 6.35
CA TYR A 57 -4.21 2.63 6.77
C TYR A 57 -4.15 2.44 8.27
N PHE A 58 -3.22 1.59 8.71
CA PHE A 58 -3.02 1.30 10.13
C PHE A 58 -1.66 1.82 10.55
N TYR A 59 -1.61 2.45 11.72
CA TYR A 59 -0.37 2.78 12.40
C TYR A 59 -0.44 2.41 13.88
N VAL A 60 0.72 2.32 14.50
CA VAL A 60 0.86 2.03 15.93
C VAL A 60 1.21 3.32 16.62
N ALA A 61 0.57 3.58 17.76
CA ALA A 61 0.73 4.80 18.54
C ALA A 61 0.95 4.51 20.02
N THR A 62 1.40 5.52 20.76
CA THR A 62 1.18 5.60 22.20
C THR A 62 -0.03 6.44 22.50
N MET A 63 -0.73 6.16 23.60
CA MET A 63 -1.74 7.09 24.12
C MET A 63 -1.03 8.12 25.01
N ASP A 64 -1.15 9.40 24.69
CA ASP A 64 -0.65 10.48 25.54
C ASP A 64 -1.53 10.67 26.80
N ASP A 65 -1.11 11.56 27.70
CA ASP A 65 -1.83 11.86 28.95
C ASP A 65 -3.21 12.52 28.70
N LYS A 66 -3.48 12.99 27.47
CA LYS A 66 -4.73 13.61 27.04
C LYS A 66 -5.65 12.62 26.31
N GLY A 67 -5.20 11.39 26.08
CA GLY A 67 -5.92 10.36 25.34
C GLY A 67 -5.81 10.48 23.82
N GLU A 68 -4.85 11.25 23.31
CA GLU A 68 -4.55 11.39 21.89
C GLU A 68 -3.47 10.38 21.46
N PRO A 69 -3.62 9.73 20.29
CA PRO A 69 -2.62 8.79 19.78
C PRO A 69 -1.41 9.54 19.19
N GLU A 70 -0.22 9.28 19.72
CA GLU A 70 1.06 9.74 19.19
C GLU A 70 1.74 8.63 18.37
N ALA A 71 1.98 8.86 17.09
CA ALA A 71 2.49 7.84 16.18
C ALA A 71 3.89 7.33 16.53
N LEU A 72 4.07 6.01 16.55
CA LEU A 72 5.35 5.36 16.81
C LEU A 72 6.05 4.90 15.54
N PRO A 73 7.39 5.00 15.47
CA PRO A 73 8.18 4.50 14.35
C PRO A 73 8.35 2.96 14.43
N VAL A 74 7.24 2.22 14.39
CA VAL A 74 7.16 0.76 14.65
C VAL A 74 8.13 -0.05 13.78
N ARG A 75 8.38 0.39 12.54
CA ARG A 75 9.33 -0.28 11.62
C ARG A 75 10.75 -0.30 12.19
N LYS A 76 11.21 0.77 12.83
CA LYS A 76 12.57 0.82 13.37
C LYS A 76 12.75 -0.21 14.50
N MET A 77 11.70 -0.38 15.30
CA MET A 77 11.72 -1.20 16.51
C MET A 77 11.43 -2.68 16.20
N THR A 78 10.51 -2.96 15.28
CA THR A 78 10.00 -4.33 15.00
C THR A 78 10.39 -4.86 13.61
N SER A 79 10.94 -4.03 12.72
CA SER A 79 11.08 -4.32 11.27
C SER A 79 9.77 -4.57 10.51
N ILE A 80 8.62 -4.36 11.14
CA ILE A 80 7.30 -4.52 10.51
C ILE A 80 6.84 -3.15 10.00
N THR A 81 6.44 -3.09 8.73
CA THR A 81 5.98 -1.86 8.07
C THR A 81 4.48 -1.65 8.30
N ALA A 82 4.00 -0.40 8.24
CA ALA A 82 2.57 -0.09 8.38
C ALA A 82 1.66 -0.88 7.40
N PRO A 83 1.99 -1.05 6.11
CA PRO A 83 1.22 -1.95 5.23
C PRO A 83 1.20 -3.40 5.69
N LYS A 84 2.30 -3.89 6.30
CA LYS A 84 2.35 -5.23 6.87
C LYS A 84 1.49 -5.33 8.13
N VAL A 85 1.45 -4.30 8.98
CA VAL A 85 0.51 -4.20 10.13
C VAL A 85 -0.93 -4.32 9.65
N LYS A 86 -1.35 -3.51 8.66
CA LYS A 86 -2.70 -3.60 8.05
C LYS A 86 -3.00 -5.00 7.52
N LYS A 87 -2.04 -5.60 6.79
CA LYS A 87 -2.20 -6.96 6.24
C LYS A 87 -2.36 -8.01 7.34
N MET A 88 -1.55 -7.94 8.40
CA MET A 88 -1.63 -8.85 9.54
C MET A 88 -2.96 -8.72 10.26
N TYR A 89 -3.39 -7.48 10.56
CA TYR A 89 -4.69 -7.23 11.18
C TYR A 89 -5.85 -7.81 10.36
N LYS A 90 -5.90 -7.54 9.05
CA LYS A 90 -6.96 -8.09 8.17
C LYS A 90 -6.95 -9.62 8.12
N SER A 91 -5.76 -10.25 8.10
CA SER A 91 -5.65 -11.72 8.15
C SER A 91 -6.19 -12.28 9.45
N TRP A 92 -5.76 -11.72 10.58
CA TRP A 92 -6.15 -12.22 11.91
C TRP A 92 -7.61 -11.95 12.22
N ALA A 93 -8.16 -10.81 11.76
CA ALA A 93 -9.58 -10.52 11.89
C ALA A 93 -10.42 -11.54 11.10
N ARG A 94 -9.98 -11.89 9.89
CA ARG A 94 -10.64 -12.92 9.09
C ARG A 94 -10.55 -14.29 9.75
N GLU A 95 -9.38 -14.70 10.21
CA GLU A 95 -9.19 -15.98 10.94
C GLU A 95 -10.08 -16.03 12.20
N TYR A 96 -10.11 -14.96 12.99
CA TYR A 96 -10.94 -14.84 14.18
C TYR A 96 -12.45 -14.94 13.87
N ALA A 97 -12.89 -14.34 12.75
CA ALA A 97 -14.27 -14.40 12.29
C ALA A 97 -14.65 -15.80 11.76
N ASP A 98 -13.76 -16.42 10.97
CA ASP A 98 -13.93 -17.77 10.44
C ASP A 98 -14.08 -18.80 11.57
N GLU A 99 -13.30 -18.67 12.66
CA GLU A 99 -13.42 -19.51 13.88
C GLU A 99 -14.79 -19.40 14.59
N ARG A 100 -15.54 -18.34 14.31
CA ARG A 100 -16.84 -18.04 14.93
C ARG A 100 -18.00 -18.16 13.94
N ASP A 101 -17.74 -18.72 12.75
CA ASP A 101 -18.70 -18.81 11.64
C ASP A 101 -19.33 -17.44 11.28
N LYS A 102 -18.53 -16.37 11.30
CA LYS A 102 -18.93 -14.99 10.96
C LYS A 102 -18.13 -14.43 9.79
N SER A 103 -18.66 -13.40 9.12
CA SER A 103 -17.83 -12.55 8.26
C SER A 103 -16.98 -11.61 9.10
N ASP A 104 -15.79 -11.25 8.62
CA ASP A 104 -14.95 -10.17 9.17
C ASP A 104 -15.70 -8.84 9.36
N ARG A 105 -16.64 -8.53 8.46
CA ARG A 105 -17.52 -7.36 8.51
C ARG A 105 -18.47 -7.37 9.72
N ASP A 106 -18.84 -8.56 10.19
CA ASP A 106 -19.80 -8.76 11.27
C ASP A 106 -19.14 -8.80 12.66
N LEU A 107 -17.82 -8.62 12.73
CA LEU A 107 -17.11 -8.50 14.01
C LEU A 107 -17.54 -7.24 14.75
N THR A 108 -17.93 -7.42 16.01
CA THR A 108 -18.22 -6.34 16.96
C THR A 108 -16.98 -5.50 17.25
N LYS A 109 -17.17 -4.31 17.83
CA LYS A 109 -16.05 -3.42 18.19
C LYS A 109 -15.09 -4.11 19.19
N GLU A 110 -15.64 -4.87 20.12
CA GLU A 110 -14.90 -5.60 21.14
C GLU A 110 -14.07 -6.74 20.54
N GLU A 111 -14.62 -7.49 19.58
CA GLU A 111 -13.91 -8.56 18.85
C GLU A 111 -12.77 -7.98 17.99
N ARG A 112 -13.03 -6.86 17.28
CA ARG A 112 -11.99 -6.14 16.53
C ARG A 112 -10.87 -5.63 17.45
N ALA A 113 -11.25 -5.09 18.61
CA ALA A 113 -10.29 -4.65 19.61
C ALA A 113 -9.45 -5.82 20.16
N GLU A 114 -10.02 -7.01 20.30
CA GLU A 114 -9.29 -8.22 20.70
C GLU A 114 -8.22 -8.62 19.68
N VAL A 115 -8.59 -8.69 18.40
CA VAL A 115 -7.65 -8.94 17.30
C VAL A 115 -6.54 -7.88 17.30
N GLY A 116 -6.89 -6.61 17.49
CA GLY A 116 -5.94 -5.52 17.57
C GLY A 116 -4.98 -5.65 18.76
N ARG A 117 -5.47 -6.03 19.95
CA ARG A 117 -4.62 -6.29 21.14
C ARG A 117 -3.65 -7.44 20.89
N ASN A 118 -4.10 -8.51 20.25
CA ASN A 118 -3.25 -9.65 19.89
C ASN A 118 -2.13 -9.19 18.94
N LEU A 119 -2.43 -8.33 17.97
CA LEU A 119 -1.44 -7.76 17.07
C LEU A 119 -0.43 -6.88 17.80
N LEU A 120 -0.88 -6.02 18.70
CA LEU A 120 0.01 -5.18 19.51
C LEU A 120 0.94 -6.01 20.40
N ALA A 121 0.42 -7.09 21.02
CA ALA A 121 1.23 -8.00 21.83
C ALA A 121 2.28 -8.73 20.98
N PHE A 122 1.90 -9.16 19.77
CA PHE A 122 2.85 -9.71 18.83
C PHE A 122 3.95 -8.70 18.46
N LEU A 123 3.60 -7.45 18.16
CA LEU A 123 4.57 -6.41 17.85
C LEU A 123 5.53 -6.14 19.02
N ARG A 124 5.03 -6.20 20.27
CA ARG A 124 5.85 -6.15 21.49
C ARG A 124 6.86 -7.30 21.52
N SER A 125 6.41 -8.54 21.27
CA SER A 125 7.32 -9.70 21.19
C SER A 125 8.39 -9.54 20.08
N GLN A 126 8.03 -8.91 18.95
CA GLN A 126 8.97 -8.68 17.84
C GLN A 126 10.01 -7.61 18.17
N ALA A 127 9.65 -6.58 18.94
CA ALA A 127 10.60 -5.61 19.47
C ALA A 127 11.55 -6.25 20.47
N GLU A 128 11.02 -7.06 21.41
CA GLU A 128 11.83 -7.78 22.41
C GLU A 128 12.88 -8.70 21.76
N GLN A 129 12.48 -9.45 20.71
CA GLN A 129 13.41 -10.29 19.93
C GLN A 129 14.55 -9.50 19.28
N ARG A 130 14.39 -8.18 19.13
CA ARG A 130 15.37 -7.27 18.55
C ARG A 130 16.10 -6.43 19.61
N HIS A 131 15.88 -6.72 20.89
CA HIS A 131 16.39 -5.95 22.03
C HIS A 131 15.92 -4.48 22.03
N GLU A 132 14.75 -4.22 21.43
CA GLU A 132 14.07 -2.93 21.45
C GLU A 132 12.91 -3.00 22.43
N VAL A 133 12.56 -1.85 23.04
CA VAL A 133 11.48 -1.75 24.01
C VAL A 133 10.39 -0.85 23.45
N LEU A 134 9.23 -1.42 23.14
CA LEU A 134 8.04 -0.63 22.82
C LEU A 134 7.47 -0.01 24.11
N PRO A 135 6.86 1.19 24.03
CA PRO A 135 6.16 1.78 25.17
C PRO A 135 5.04 0.89 25.71
N ASP A 136 4.68 1.14 26.97
CA ASP A 136 3.71 0.32 27.70
C ASP A 136 2.28 0.47 27.18
N ASN A 137 1.87 1.69 26.87
CA ASN A 137 0.53 2.00 26.38
C ASN A 137 0.56 2.05 24.86
N LEU A 138 0.29 0.92 24.21
CA LEU A 138 0.23 0.86 22.75
C LEU A 138 -1.21 0.98 22.27
N ALA A 139 -1.40 1.69 21.17
CA ALA A 139 -2.66 1.77 20.45
C ALA A 139 -2.47 1.35 19.00
N LEU A 140 -3.48 0.65 18.47
CA LEU A 140 -3.63 0.40 17.04
C LEU A 140 -4.67 1.40 16.52
N VAL A 141 -4.26 2.23 15.58
CA VAL A 141 -5.12 3.27 15.00
C VAL A 141 -5.37 2.95 13.54
N GLU A 142 -6.64 2.93 13.16
CA GLU A 142 -7.11 2.85 11.78
C GLU A 142 -7.46 4.26 11.32
N VAL A 143 -6.91 4.68 10.19
CA VAL A 143 -7.23 5.98 9.60
C VAL A 143 -7.95 5.72 8.31
N TRP A 144 -9.17 6.23 8.22
CA TRP A 144 -9.92 6.29 6.98
C TRP A 144 -9.57 7.57 6.24
N ILE A 145 -9.07 7.40 5.02
CA ILE A 145 -8.88 8.46 4.04
C ILE A 145 -10.15 8.48 3.20
N VAL A 146 -10.83 9.63 3.19
CA VAL A 146 -12.01 9.86 2.36
C VAL A 146 -11.71 11.03 1.42
N TYR A 147 -12.00 10.82 0.14
CA TYR A 147 -11.97 11.88 -0.87
C TYR A 147 -13.41 12.25 -1.22
N ASP A 148 -13.78 13.49 -0.90
CA ASP A 148 -15.07 14.08 -1.21
C ASP A 148 -14.86 15.15 -2.30
N ASP A 149 -15.72 15.18 -3.32
CA ASP A 149 -15.60 16.10 -4.45
C ASP A 149 -15.79 17.58 -4.04
N ASP A 150 -16.53 17.84 -2.97
CA ASP A 150 -16.85 19.18 -2.45
C ASP A 150 -15.91 19.60 -1.31
N GLU A 151 -15.60 18.69 -0.37
CA GLU A 151 -14.77 18.98 0.81
C GLU A 151 -13.28 18.62 0.64
N GLY A 152 -12.94 17.86 -0.39
CA GLY A 152 -11.59 17.42 -0.68
C GLY A 152 -11.14 16.25 0.19
N PHE A 153 -9.91 16.32 0.71
CA PHE A 153 -9.27 15.23 1.44
C PHE A 153 -9.53 15.32 2.95
N SER A 154 -10.02 14.24 3.54
CA SER A 154 -10.15 14.12 5.00
C SER A 154 -9.56 12.81 5.54
N GLU A 155 -8.99 12.87 6.73
CA GLU A 155 -8.52 11.71 7.50
C GLU A 155 -9.30 11.60 8.80
N THR A 156 -9.92 10.44 9.03
CA THR A 156 -10.64 10.15 10.29
C THR A 156 -9.93 9.02 11.03
N PRO A 157 -9.15 9.33 12.09
CA PRO A 157 -8.51 8.32 12.92
C PRO A 157 -9.50 7.70 13.91
N GLU A 158 -9.53 6.37 13.98
CA GLU A 158 -10.25 5.58 14.97
C GLU A 158 -9.28 4.66 15.72
N VAL A 159 -9.34 4.70 17.06
CA VAL A 159 -8.58 3.77 17.90
C VAL A 159 -9.28 2.42 17.90
N VAL A 160 -8.65 1.43 17.26
CA VAL A 160 -9.19 0.08 17.13
C VAL A 160 -8.95 -0.72 18.40
N ALA A 161 -7.75 -0.59 18.99
CA ALA A 161 -7.36 -1.33 20.17
C ALA A 161 -6.34 -0.56 21.00
N VAL A 162 -6.40 -0.73 22.31
CA VAL A 162 -5.37 -0.28 23.26
C VAL A 162 -4.88 -1.50 24.03
N LEU A 163 -3.56 -1.66 24.09
CA LEU A 163 -2.87 -2.65 24.91
C LEU A 163 -2.23 -1.93 26.10
N PRO A 164 -2.76 -2.07 27.32
CA PRO A 164 -2.22 -1.41 28.50
C PRO A 164 -0.88 -2.02 28.94
N ALA A 165 -0.19 -1.29 29.83
CA ALA A 165 1.03 -1.72 30.47
C ALA A 165 0.89 -3.11 31.11
N GLY A 166 1.81 -4.03 30.78
CA GLY A 166 1.93 -5.33 31.47
C GLY A 166 0.98 -6.44 31.03
N ASP A 167 0.05 -6.18 30.11
CA ASP A 167 -0.83 -7.25 29.60
C ASP A 167 -0.06 -8.17 28.65
N LYS A 168 0.15 -9.42 29.10
CA LYS A 168 0.53 -10.54 28.23
C LYS A 168 -0.76 -11.17 27.76
N VAL A 169 -1.08 -11.05 26.48
CA VAL A 169 -2.22 -11.73 25.86
C VAL A 169 -2.10 -13.23 26.18
N SER A 170 -3.13 -13.79 26.80
CA SER A 170 -3.21 -15.22 27.13
C SER A 170 -3.23 -16.01 25.82
N SER A 171 -2.08 -16.62 25.49
CA SER A 171 -1.95 -17.65 24.45
C SER A 171 -2.70 -18.91 24.81
#